data_AF-A0A109LD88-F1
#
_entry.id   AF-A0A109LD88-F1
#
_cell.length_a   1.000
_cell.length_b   1.000
_cell.length_c   1.000
_cell.angle_alpha   90.00
_cell.angle_beta   90.00
_cell.angle_gamma   90.00
#
_symmetry.space_group_name_H-M   'P 1'
#
loop_
_entity.id
_entity.type
_entity.pdbx_description
1 polymer ?
#
loop_
_entity_poly.entity_id
_entity_poly.type
_entity_poly.pdbx_seq_one_letter_code
_entity_poly.pdbx_strand_id
1 'polypeptide(L)' 'MEKLGFAAGSMGPKVQAACEFARQTGKTAVIGSLSDIEAIVQGSAGTRISTAKPGITYL' A
#
# COMPACT_ATOMS: atom_id res chain seq x y z
N MET A 1 1.16 -11.95 4.19
CA MET A 1 0.10 -11.78 3.17
C MET A 1 -1.14 -12.55 3.57
N GLU A 2 -1.04 -13.88 3.72
CA GLU A 2 -2.16 -14.74 4.15
C GLU A 2 -2.83 -14.30 5.46
N LYS A 3 -2.07 -13.72 6.40
CA LYS A 3 -2.59 -13.25 7.69
C LYS A 3 -3.56 -12.06 7.64
N LEU A 4 -3.62 -11.31 6.53
CA LEU A 4 -4.50 -10.14 6.41
C LEU A 4 -5.81 -10.44 5.67
N GLY A 5 -5.95 -11.62 5.05
CA GLY A 5 -7.22 -12.04 4.44
C GLY A 5 -7.71 -11.17 3.27
N PHE A 6 -6.81 -10.55 2.50
CA PHE A 6 -7.23 -9.72 1.36
C PHE A 6 -7.91 -10.54 0.27
N ALA A 7 -8.98 -10.00 -0.32
CA ALA A 7 -9.70 -10.65 -1.42
C ALA A 7 -8.79 -10.93 -2.62
N ALA A 8 -8.67 -12.20 -3.00
CA ALA A 8 -7.73 -12.67 -4.03
C ALA A 8 -7.98 -12.08 -5.43
N GLY A 9 -9.21 -11.70 -5.75
CA GLY A 9 -9.57 -11.10 -7.04
C GLY A 9 -9.43 -9.59 -7.13
N SER A 10 -9.06 -8.90 -6.04
CA SER A 10 -9.06 -7.43 -6.03
C SER A 10 -7.94 -6.84 -5.21
N MET A 11 -8.02 -6.90 -3.88
CA MET A 11 -7.08 -6.22 -2.99
C MET A 11 -5.80 -7.02 -2.80
N GLY A 12 -5.87 -8.36 -2.75
CA GLY A 12 -4.70 -9.22 -2.59
C GLY A 12 -3.59 -8.96 -3.62
N PRO A 13 -3.90 -8.99 -4.94
CA PRO A 13 -2.93 -8.68 -5.98
C PRO A 13 -2.35 -7.27 -5.88
N LYS A 14 -3.16 -6.27 -5.49
CA LYS A 14 -2.71 -4.87 -5.32
C LYS A 14 -1.68 -4.75 -4.21
N VAL A 15 -1.97 -5.35 -3.05
CA VAL A 15 -1.04 -5.34 -1.91
C VAL A 15 0.23 -6.12 -2.28
N GLN A 16 0.13 -7.22 -3.04
CA GLN A 16 1.30 -8.02 -3.42
C GLN A 16 2.24 -7.23 -4.32
N ALA A 17 1.72 -6.62 -5.38
CA ALA A 17 2.49 -5.77 -6.27
C ALA A 17 3.14 -4.59 -5.52
N ALA A 18 2.39 -3.94 -4.61
CA ALA A 18 2.91 -2.82 -3.82
C ALA A 18 4.03 -3.26 -2.84
N CYS A 19 3.88 -4.41 -2.18
CA CYS A 19 4.93 -4.96 -1.33
C CYS A 19 6.19 -5.31 -2.14
N GLU A 20 6.02 -5.90 -3.32
CA GLU A 20 7.12 -6.27 -4.20
C GLU A 20 7.87 -5.03 -4.69
N PHE A 21 7.15 -4.02 -5.17
CA PHE A 21 7.74 -2.72 -5.54
C PHE A 21 8.55 -2.10 -4.40
N ALA A 22 7.98 -2.05 -3.19
CA ALA A 22 8.65 -1.45 -2.05
C ALA A 22 9.93 -2.21 -1.66
N ARG A 23 9.91 -3.54 -1.74
CA ARG A 23 11.08 -4.39 -1.45
C ARG A 23 12.17 -4.27 -2.52
N GLN A 24 11.79 -4.23 -3.80
CA GLN A 24 12.75 -4.19 -4.90
C GLN A 24 13.37 -2.80 -5.09
N THR A 25 12.61 -1.74 -4.84
CA THR A 25 13.06 -0.36 -5.14
C THR A 25 13.46 0.45 -3.92
N GLY A 26 13.06 0.02 -2.71
CA GLY A 26 13.17 0.83 -1.50
C GLY A 26 12.24 2.06 -1.48
N LYS A 27 11.39 2.25 -2.50
CA LYS A 27 10.44 3.37 -2.59
C LYS A 27 9.09 3.01 -1.97
N THR A 28 8.30 4.02 -1.62
CA THR A 28 6.95 3.82 -1.08
C THR A 28 5.97 3.56 -2.22
N ALA A 29 5.15 2.50 -2.11
CA ALA A 29 3.98 2.27 -2.94
C ALA A 29 2.72 2.79 -2.23
N VAL A 30 1.73 3.28 -2.99
CA VAL A 30 0.46 3.75 -2.43
C VAL A 30 -0.71 3.16 -3.19
N ILE A 31 -1.70 2.65 -2.45
CA ILE A 31 -2.97 2.15 -2.97
C ILE A 31 -4.08 3.08 -2.47
N GLY A 32 -4.88 3.65 -3.37
CA GLY A 32 -6.00 4.51 -3.00
C GLY A 32 -6.94 4.77 -4.17
N SER A 33 -7.99 5.54 -3.90
CA SER A 33 -8.99 5.93 -4.91
C SER A 33 -8.45 7.02 -5.83
N LEU A 34 -8.84 6.98 -7.10
CA LEU A 34 -8.44 8.02 -8.06
C LEU A 34 -8.97 9.41 -7.66
N SER A 35 -10.17 9.49 -7.07
CA SER A 35 -10.75 10.74 -6.58
C SER A 35 -9.94 11.39 -5.46
N ASP A 36 -9.11 10.62 -4.75
CA ASP A 36 -8.28 11.11 -3.64
C ASP A 36 -6.83 11.39 -4.09
N ILE A 37 -6.54 11.43 -5.40
CA ILE A 37 -5.17 11.44 -5.91
C ILE A 37 -4.34 12.63 -5.38
N GLU A 38 -4.94 13.80 -5.23
CA GLU A 38 -4.26 14.97 -4.66
C GLU A 38 -3.85 14.73 -3.19
N ALA A 39 -4.77 14.23 -2.36
CA ALA A 39 -4.51 13.90 -0.96
C ALA A 39 -3.50 12.74 -0.83
N ILE A 40 -3.55 11.77 -1.74
CA ILE A 40 -2.59 10.66 -1.83
C ILE A 40 -1.18 11.20 -2.08
N VAL A 41 -1.03 12.09 -3.06
CA VAL A 41 0.26 12.72 -3.38
C VAL A 41 0.77 13.54 -2.19
N GLN A 42 -0.11 14.24 -1.48
CA GLN A 42 0.23 15.08 -0.32
C GLN A 42 0.60 14.31 0.95
N GLY A 43 0.26 13.02 1.08
CA GLY A 43 0.58 12.27 2.30
C GLY A 43 -0.60 11.94 3.20
N SER A 44 -1.78 12.45 2.92
CA SER A 44 -2.93 12.44 3.83
C SER A 44 -3.99 11.39 3.50
N ALA A 45 -3.87 10.68 2.39
CA ALA A 45 -4.79 9.61 2.01
C ALA A 45 -4.08 8.37 1.42
N GLY A 46 -4.85 7.28 1.33
CA GLY A 46 -4.43 5.99 0.77
C GLY A 46 -3.62 5.12 1.73
N THR A 47 -3.47 3.84 1.35
CA THR A 47 -2.67 2.86 2.06
C THR A 47 -1.22 2.92 1.57
N ARG A 48 -0.32 3.33 2.46
CA ARG A 48 1.11 3.49 2.17
C ARG A 48 1.90 2.26 2.59
N ILE A 49 2.64 1.68 1.66
CA ILE A 49 3.40 0.44 1.85
C ILE A 49 4.88 0.78 1.63
N SER A 50 5.71 0.57 2.65
CA SER A 50 7.14 0.85 2.63
C SER A 50 7.92 -0.14 3.49
N THR A 51 9.24 -0.17 3.32
CA THR A 51 10.18 -0.94 4.16
C THR A 51 10.77 -0.12 5.31
N ALA A 52 10.32 1.13 5.49
CA ALA A 52 10.92 2.08 6.43
C ALA A 52 10.64 1.77 7.90
N LYS A 53 9.52 1.11 8.20
CA LYS A 53 9.12 0.75 9.58
C LYS A 53 8.51 -0.65 9.61
N PRO A 54 8.76 -1.44 10.68
CA PRO A 54 8.07 -2.70 10.88
C PRO A 54 6.63 -2.48 11.36
N GLY A 55 5.74 -3.40 10.99
CA GLY A 55 4.35 -3.42 11.47
C GLY A 55 3.35 -2.68 10.59
N ILE A 56 2.16 -2.42 11.13
CA ILE A 56 1.05 -1.72 10.48
C ILE A 56 0.59 -0.61 11.43
N THR A 57 0.36 0.58 10.89
CA THR A 57 -0.18 1.73 11.62
C THR A 57 -1.47 2.17 10.96
N TYR A 58 -2.48 2.49 11.77
CA TYR A 58 -3.75 3.05 11.35
C TYR A 58 -3.84 4.48 11.87
N LEU A 59 -4.34 5.40 11.04
CA LEU A 59 -4.60 6.79 11.38
C LEU A 59 -6.10 7.05 11.30
#